data_AF-A0AAW4X6N8-F1
#
_entry.id   AF-A0AAW4X6N8-F1
#
_cell.length_a   1.000
_cell.length_b   1.000
_cell.length_c   1.000
_cell.angle_alpha   90.00
_cell.angle_beta   90.00
_cell.angle_gamma   90.00
#
_symmetry.space_group_name_H-M   'P 1'
#
loop_
_entity.id
_entity.type
_entity.pdbx_description
1 polymer ?
#
loop_
_entity_poly.entity_id
_entity_poly.type
_entity_poly.pdbx_seq_one_letter_code
_entity_poly.pdbx_strand_id
1 'polypeptide(L)'
;MSDRIDNNELFDFSTLNEIVEEYNEFIHASYKKIENNVEISEQSDEVIEELNNIIELPADDIIKKMMTIQLNTEFGNQINNIYNIRKGEIIISDKQSNDFSLIIENNKISKISNYSSLDQFTVEYIDDPYVIDRLSDYSFRTLDIYFENHREALKNDLKKEMKPLLREMINEKNTENVLDFEQIDEAVNGRVFYDREKRKYVYKQPNKSETLNVENVSSGVKSLLILKTLLLNGSINKDSLLVLDEPEVHLHPEWQLLFSRLVISIQKKLGVKILVTTHSPYFLNAIEILSKKMKLIQNII
;
A
#
# COMPACT_ATOMS: atom_id res chain seq x y z
N MET A 1 -10.03 -34.12 -17.17
CA MET A 1 -10.26 -34.12 -15.70
C MET A 1 -9.04 -33.51 -15.05
N SER A 2 -9.25 -32.56 -14.13
CA SER A 2 -8.26 -31.65 -13.54
C SER A 2 -7.92 -30.43 -14.41
N ASP A 3 -8.91 -29.56 -14.62
CA ASP A 3 -8.68 -28.15 -14.93
C ASP A 3 -7.89 -27.51 -13.79
N ARG A 4 -6.72 -26.97 -14.11
CA ARG A 4 -6.01 -26.02 -13.26
C ARG A 4 -6.75 -24.69 -13.37
N ILE A 5 -7.39 -24.29 -12.28
CA ILE A 5 -7.84 -22.90 -12.11
C ILE A 5 -6.57 -22.09 -11.84
N ASP A 6 -6.19 -21.27 -12.82
CA ASP A 6 -5.17 -20.23 -12.69
C ASP A 6 -5.66 -19.20 -11.66
N ASN A 7 -5.21 -19.35 -10.40
CA ASN A 7 -5.40 -18.34 -9.35
C ASN A 7 -4.33 -17.26 -9.46
N ASN A 8 -4.27 -16.53 -10.57
CA ASN A 8 -3.24 -15.50 -10.77
C ASN A 8 -3.69 -14.25 -11.55
N GLU A 9 -4.99 -14.01 -11.74
CA GLU A 9 -5.47 -12.65 -12.03
C GLU A 9 -5.77 -11.96 -10.69
N LEU A 10 -4.71 -11.49 -10.03
CA LEU A 10 -4.87 -10.43 -9.03
C LEU A 10 -5.25 -9.17 -9.81
N PHE A 11 -6.46 -8.68 -9.57
CA PHE A 11 -6.99 -7.45 -10.12
C PHE A 11 -6.01 -6.30 -9.88
N ASP A 12 -5.42 -5.81 -10.98
CA ASP A 12 -4.55 -4.63 -10.99
C ASP A 12 -5.44 -3.45 -11.40
N PHE A 13 -6.05 -2.80 -10.40
CA PHE A 13 -6.95 -1.67 -10.63
C PHE A 13 -6.15 -0.42 -10.95
N SER A 14 -6.47 0.23 -12.07
CA SER A 14 -5.84 1.48 -12.47
C SER A 14 -6.67 2.72 -12.12
N THR A 15 -8.00 2.59 -11.90
CA THR A 15 -8.87 3.72 -11.53
C THR A 15 -10.06 3.36 -10.63
N LEU A 16 -10.60 4.33 -9.90
CA LEU A 16 -11.86 4.19 -9.13
C LEU A 16 -13.07 3.77 -9.99
N ASN A 17 -13.07 4.11 -11.27
CA ASN A 17 -14.17 3.73 -12.19
C ASN A 17 -14.13 2.22 -12.50
N GLU A 18 -12.95 1.63 -12.67
CA GLU A 18 -12.80 0.18 -12.88
C GLU A 18 -13.30 -0.61 -11.67
N ILE A 19 -13.06 -0.09 -10.46
CA ILE A 19 -13.58 -0.70 -9.23
C ILE A 19 -15.12 -0.68 -9.21
N VAL A 20 -15.75 0.41 -9.65
CA VAL A 20 -17.22 0.50 -9.75
C VAL A 20 -17.75 -0.49 -10.79
N GLU A 21 -17.11 -0.59 -11.95
CA GLU A 21 -17.49 -1.54 -13.00
C GLU A 21 -17.38 -3.00 -12.51
N GLU A 22 -16.27 -3.37 -11.88
CA GLU A 22 -16.06 -4.73 -11.37
C GLU A 22 -16.96 -5.05 -10.19
N TYR A 23 -17.22 -4.08 -9.29
CA TYR A 23 -18.21 -4.26 -8.22
C TYR A 23 -19.60 -4.55 -8.79
N ASN A 24 -20.00 -3.84 -9.85
CA ASN A 24 -21.25 -4.09 -10.55
C ASN A 24 -21.25 -5.47 -11.23
N GLU A 25 -20.16 -5.87 -11.89
CA GLU A 25 -20.01 -7.20 -12.46
C GLU A 25 -20.11 -8.32 -11.42
N PHE A 26 -19.47 -8.15 -10.25
CA PHE A 26 -19.53 -9.08 -9.14
C PHE A 26 -20.96 -9.23 -8.61
N ILE A 27 -21.69 -8.11 -8.44
CA ILE A 27 -23.09 -8.15 -8.03
C ILE A 27 -23.93 -8.85 -9.10
N HIS A 28 -23.76 -8.54 -10.38
CA HIS A 28 -24.49 -9.19 -11.48
C HIS A 28 -24.19 -10.71 -11.57
N ALA A 29 -22.94 -11.11 -11.38
CA ALA A 29 -22.55 -12.52 -11.36
C ALA A 29 -23.15 -13.26 -10.14
N SER A 30 -23.21 -12.58 -8.99
CA SER A 30 -23.85 -13.10 -7.77
C SER A 30 -25.37 -13.23 -7.96
N TYR A 31 -26.01 -12.23 -8.57
CA TYR A 31 -27.42 -12.26 -8.95
C TYR A 31 -27.75 -13.45 -9.84
N LYS A 32 -26.99 -13.63 -10.92
CA LYS A 32 -27.18 -14.74 -11.87
C LYS A 32 -27.01 -16.12 -11.21
N LYS A 33 -26.19 -16.23 -10.16
CA LYS A 33 -26.06 -17.47 -9.36
C LYS A 33 -27.26 -17.72 -8.45
N ILE A 34 -27.90 -16.67 -7.92
CA ILE A 34 -29.09 -16.76 -7.08
C ILE A 34 -30.31 -17.13 -7.93
N GLU A 35 -30.50 -16.44 -9.06
CA GLU A 35 -31.61 -16.67 -10.00
C GLU A 35 -31.63 -18.10 -10.56
N ASN A 36 -30.45 -18.70 -10.80
CA ASN A 36 -30.34 -20.06 -11.35
C ASN A 36 -30.46 -21.20 -10.32
N ASN A 37 -30.43 -20.92 -9.00
CA ASN A 37 -30.33 -21.96 -7.96
C ASN A 37 -31.50 -22.02 -6.96
N VAL A 38 -32.52 -21.16 -7.08
CA VAL A 38 -33.58 -21.05 -6.06
C VAL A 38 -34.98 -21.25 -6.66
N GLU A 39 -35.76 -22.18 -6.10
CA GLU A 39 -37.22 -22.10 -6.15
C GLU A 39 -37.63 -20.84 -5.38
N ILE A 40 -38.10 -19.83 -6.11
CA ILE A 40 -38.34 -18.47 -5.62
C ILE A 40 -39.22 -18.51 -4.37
N SER A 41 -38.62 -18.12 -3.23
CA SER A 41 -39.31 -17.87 -1.97
C SER A 41 -39.43 -16.35 -1.75
N GLU A 42 -40.39 -15.88 -0.95
CA GLU A 42 -40.54 -14.43 -0.65
C GLU A 42 -39.25 -13.79 -0.09
N GLN A 43 -38.40 -14.58 0.59
CA GLN A 43 -37.09 -14.14 1.10
C GLN A 43 -36.04 -13.92 0.01
N SER A 44 -36.13 -14.63 -1.12
CA SER A 44 -35.23 -14.40 -2.26
C SER A 44 -35.61 -13.15 -3.06
N ASP A 45 -36.91 -12.80 -3.12
CA ASP A 45 -37.38 -11.60 -3.80
C ASP A 45 -36.95 -10.33 -3.07
N GLU A 46 -37.02 -10.32 -1.72
CA GLU A 46 -36.56 -9.17 -0.91
C GLU A 46 -35.05 -8.93 -1.07
N VAL A 47 -34.24 -9.98 -1.10
CA VAL A 47 -32.80 -9.90 -1.33
C VAL A 47 -32.48 -9.44 -2.76
N ILE A 48 -33.26 -9.89 -3.75
CA ILE A 48 -33.13 -9.46 -5.15
C ILE A 48 -33.47 -7.98 -5.30
N GLU A 49 -34.54 -7.51 -4.67
CA GLU A 49 -34.93 -6.10 -4.67
C GLU A 49 -33.85 -5.24 -3.99
N GLU A 50 -33.29 -5.72 -2.88
CA GLU A 50 -32.18 -5.05 -2.19
C GLU A 50 -30.91 -4.98 -3.06
N LEU A 51 -30.57 -6.04 -3.80
CA LEU A 51 -29.46 -6.04 -4.76
C LEU A 51 -29.71 -5.10 -5.95
N ASN A 52 -30.92 -5.08 -6.52
CA ASN A 52 -31.29 -4.16 -7.60
C ASN A 52 -31.17 -2.70 -7.14
N ASN A 53 -31.62 -2.40 -5.92
CA ASN A 53 -31.45 -1.07 -5.33
C ASN A 53 -29.98 -0.68 -5.13
N ILE A 54 -29.06 -1.65 -4.99
CA ILE A 54 -27.61 -1.40 -4.89
C ILE A 54 -26.99 -1.17 -6.28
N ILE A 55 -27.39 -1.95 -7.28
CA ILE A 55 -26.90 -1.82 -8.68
C ILE A 55 -27.31 -0.46 -9.29
N GLU A 56 -28.50 0.03 -8.94
CA GLU A 56 -29.02 1.30 -9.45
C GLU A 56 -28.43 2.55 -8.75
N LEU A 57 -27.52 2.38 -7.78
CA LEU A 57 -26.90 3.53 -7.10
C LEU A 57 -26.01 4.33 -8.07
N PRO A 58 -26.09 5.67 -8.05
CA PRO A 58 -25.14 6.52 -8.75
C PRO A 58 -23.69 6.20 -8.33
N ALA A 59 -22.74 6.28 -9.27
CA ALA A 59 -21.31 6.03 -9.00
C ALA A 59 -20.79 6.85 -7.80
N ASP A 60 -21.21 8.11 -7.68
CA ASP A 60 -20.85 8.97 -6.54
C ASP A 60 -21.32 8.40 -5.19
N ASP A 61 -22.49 7.75 -5.13
CA ASP A 61 -22.99 7.13 -3.91
C ASP A 61 -22.23 5.85 -3.57
N ILE A 62 -21.84 5.06 -4.58
CA ILE A 62 -20.98 3.89 -4.41
C ILE A 62 -19.62 4.34 -3.86
N ILE A 63 -18.98 5.32 -4.49
CA ILE A 63 -17.65 5.82 -4.09
C ILE A 63 -17.70 6.45 -2.70
N LYS A 64 -18.73 7.24 -2.37
CA LYS A 64 -18.91 7.77 -1.00
C LYS A 64 -18.99 6.64 0.02
N LYS A 65 -19.77 5.58 -0.25
CA LYS A 65 -19.87 4.43 0.65
C LYS A 65 -18.52 3.73 0.79
N MET A 66 -17.83 3.48 -0.33
CA MET A 66 -16.53 2.83 -0.33
C MET A 66 -15.47 3.61 0.45
N MET A 67 -15.29 4.90 0.13
CA MET A 67 -14.35 5.77 0.86
C MET A 67 -14.75 5.94 2.33
N THR A 68 -16.03 5.93 2.66
CA THR A 68 -16.50 5.94 4.05
C THR A 68 -16.04 4.69 4.78
N ILE A 69 -16.19 3.50 4.17
CA ILE A 69 -15.71 2.25 4.76
C ILE A 69 -14.19 2.32 4.94
N GLN A 70 -13.45 2.71 3.89
CA GLN A 70 -11.99 2.83 3.94
C GLN A 70 -11.52 3.74 5.08
N LEU A 71 -12.01 4.98 5.15
CA LEU A 71 -11.62 5.91 6.21
C LEU A 71 -12.04 5.40 7.60
N ASN A 72 -13.19 4.73 7.73
CA ASN A 72 -13.58 4.16 9.02
C ASN A 72 -12.68 2.98 9.42
N THR A 73 -12.24 2.15 8.47
CA THR A 73 -11.25 1.10 8.73
C THR A 73 -9.93 1.69 9.20
N GLU A 74 -9.47 2.79 8.59
CA GLU A 74 -8.24 3.47 8.97
C GLU A 74 -8.32 4.16 10.34
N PHE A 75 -9.40 4.90 10.57
CA PHE A 75 -9.55 5.75 11.76
C PHE A 75 -10.39 5.11 12.86
N GLY A 76 -10.58 3.79 12.83
CA GLY A 76 -11.31 3.06 13.88
C GLY A 76 -12.75 3.56 14.10
N ASN A 77 -13.43 3.93 13.02
CA ASN A 77 -14.76 4.54 13.00
C ASN A 77 -14.85 5.98 13.58
N GLN A 78 -13.73 6.69 13.70
CA GLN A 78 -13.66 8.04 14.29
C GLN A 78 -13.02 9.07 13.33
N ILE A 79 -13.62 9.25 12.16
CA ILE A 79 -13.11 10.18 11.14
C ILE A 79 -13.36 11.65 11.54
N ASN A 80 -14.52 11.98 12.11
CA ASN A 80 -14.81 13.32 12.60
C ASN A 80 -14.20 13.58 13.98
N ASN A 81 -13.97 14.85 14.30
CA ASN A 81 -13.49 15.27 15.60
C ASN A 81 -14.52 14.93 16.70
N ILE A 82 -14.13 14.11 17.69
CA ILE A 82 -15.01 13.67 18.78
C ILE A 82 -15.42 14.78 19.75
N TYR A 83 -14.72 15.91 19.74
CA TYR A 83 -14.98 17.08 20.58
C TYR A 83 -15.74 18.19 19.83
N ASN A 84 -16.11 18.00 18.57
CA ASN A 84 -16.78 19.01 17.76
C ASN A 84 -17.83 18.41 16.81
N ILE A 85 -19.06 18.92 16.86
CA ILE A 85 -20.19 18.47 16.04
C ILE A 85 -20.13 19.03 14.60
N ARG A 86 -19.15 19.89 14.29
CA ARG A 86 -19.01 20.47 12.95
C ARG A 86 -18.65 19.41 11.92
N LYS A 87 -19.09 19.68 10.68
CA LYS A 87 -18.69 18.92 9.49
C LYS A 87 -17.17 18.98 9.33
N GLY A 88 -16.57 17.84 9.03
CA GLY A 88 -15.18 17.75 8.59
C GLY A 88 -15.09 18.01 7.10
N GLU A 89 -13.97 18.58 6.67
CA GLU A 89 -13.67 18.81 5.26
C GLU A 89 -12.22 18.41 5.00
N ILE A 90 -12.01 17.59 3.96
CA ILE A 90 -10.70 17.21 3.45
C ILE A 90 -10.60 17.75 2.04
N ILE A 91 -9.56 18.55 1.76
CA ILE A 91 -9.29 19.10 0.43
C ILE A 91 -7.86 18.71 0.08
N ILE A 92 -7.69 18.06 -1.07
CA ILE A 92 -6.37 17.75 -1.64
C ILE A 92 -6.26 18.53 -2.95
N SER A 93 -5.29 19.45 -2.98
CA SER A 93 -5.02 20.31 -4.12
C SER A 93 -3.70 19.91 -4.77
N ASP A 94 -3.71 19.65 -6.08
CA ASP A 94 -2.50 19.63 -6.91
C ASP A 94 -2.53 20.86 -7.82
N LYS A 95 -1.38 21.47 -8.08
CA LYS A 95 -1.25 22.62 -8.98
C LYS A 95 -1.69 22.33 -10.42
N GLN A 96 -1.81 21.05 -10.79
CA GLN A 96 -2.10 20.58 -12.14
C GLN A 96 -3.51 20.01 -12.31
N SER A 97 -4.30 19.85 -11.25
CA SER A 97 -5.64 19.25 -11.30
C SER A 97 -6.64 20.04 -10.47
N ASN A 98 -7.94 19.74 -10.65
CA ASN A 98 -8.97 20.27 -9.77
C ASN A 98 -8.84 19.66 -8.37
N ASP A 99 -9.14 20.47 -7.35
CA ASP A 99 -9.12 20.03 -5.96
C ASP A 99 -10.07 18.85 -5.75
N PHE A 100 -9.52 17.74 -5.24
CA PHE A 100 -10.31 16.69 -4.62
C PHE A 100 -10.88 17.20 -3.31
N SER A 101 -12.16 16.95 -3.04
CA SER A 101 -12.78 17.39 -1.78
C SER A 101 -13.76 16.37 -1.22
N LEU A 102 -13.75 16.22 0.10
CA LEU A 102 -14.70 15.43 0.88
C LEU A 102 -15.33 16.27 1.98
N ILE A 103 -16.64 16.14 2.17
CA ILE A 103 -17.34 16.60 3.37
C ILE A 103 -17.76 15.38 4.19
N ILE A 104 -17.44 15.41 5.48
CA ILE A 104 -17.59 14.28 6.40
C ILE A 104 -18.49 14.69 7.56
N GLU A 105 -19.57 13.94 7.78
CA GLU A 105 -20.57 14.16 8.81
C GLU A 105 -20.89 12.85 9.51
N ASN A 106 -20.83 12.83 10.85
CA ASN A 106 -21.10 11.64 11.66
C ASN A 106 -20.32 10.39 11.19
N ASN A 107 -19.03 10.56 10.90
CA ASN A 107 -18.11 9.54 10.38
C ASN A 107 -18.55 8.94 9.03
N LYS A 108 -19.31 9.69 8.24
CA LYS A 108 -19.73 9.31 6.89
C LYS A 108 -19.43 10.42 5.91
N ILE A 109 -19.00 10.08 4.70
CA ILE A 109 -18.82 11.06 3.63
C ILE A 109 -20.20 11.47 3.14
N SER A 110 -20.56 12.74 3.34
CA SER A 110 -21.82 13.31 2.87
C SER A 110 -21.71 13.87 1.45
N LYS A 111 -20.53 14.35 1.07
CA LYS A 111 -20.25 14.88 -0.28
C LYS A 111 -18.82 14.53 -0.72
N ILE A 112 -18.68 14.20 -2.00
CA ILE A 112 -17.39 13.97 -2.68
C ILE A 112 -17.37 14.78 -3.98
N SER A 113 -16.19 15.21 -4.42
CA SER A 113 -15.99 15.86 -5.72
C SER A 113 -14.57 15.60 -6.26
N ASN A 114 -14.45 15.50 -7.59
CA ASN A 114 -13.18 15.36 -8.32
C ASN A 114 -12.31 14.16 -7.89
N TYR A 115 -12.92 13.01 -7.56
CA TYR A 115 -12.20 11.80 -7.13
C TYR A 115 -11.30 11.18 -8.21
N SER A 116 -11.59 11.41 -9.50
CA SER A 116 -10.73 10.99 -10.62
C SER A 116 -9.35 11.65 -10.62
N SER A 117 -9.14 12.71 -9.84
CA SER A 117 -7.81 13.31 -9.65
C SER A 117 -6.87 12.45 -8.81
N LEU A 118 -7.40 11.46 -8.07
CA LEU A 118 -6.63 10.60 -7.17
C LEU A 118 -5.97 9.39 -7.86
N ASP A 119 -6.41 9.04 -9.08
CA ASP A 119 -5.94 7.86 -9.83
C ASP A 119 -4.49 8.00 -10.36
N GLN A 120 -3.75 9.01 -9.91
CA GLN A 120 -2.43 9.35 -10.46
C GLN A 120 -1.27 8.62 -9.78
N PHE A 121 -1.47 8.07 -8.58
CA PHE A 121 -0.37 7.47 -7.80
C PHE A 121 -0.77 6.16 -7.14
N THR A 122 0.13 5.18 -7.20
CA THR A 122 0.10 4.07 -6.23
C THR A 122 0.72 4.55 -4.92
N VAL A 123 0.04 4.37 -3.79
CA VAL A 123 0.53 4.85 -2.49
C VAL A 123 1.19 3.71 -1.73
N GLU A 124 2.46 3.89 -1.38
CA GLU A 124 3.20 2.99 -0.50
C GLU A 124 3.43 3.70 0.82
N TYR A 125 2.66 3.33 1.85
CA TYR A 125 2.71 3.97 3.17
C TYR A 125 3.41 3.07 4.18
N ILE A 126 4.57 3.51 4.68
CA ILE A 126 5.39 2.81 5.66
C ILE A 126 5.41 3.61 6.98
N ASP A 127 4.76 3.08 8.00
CA ASP A 127 4.68 3.65 9.36
C ASP A 127 5.22 2.71 10.45
N ASP A 128 5.06 1.40 10.25
CA ASP A 128 5.34 0.38 11.27
C ASP A 128 6.27 -0.72 10.72
N PRO A 129 7.52 -0.84 11.23
CA PRO A 129 8.40 -1.92 10.82
C PRO A 129 7.95 -3.31 11.28
N TYR A 130 7.03 -3.41 12.24
CA TYR A 130 6.49 -4.68 12.74
C TYR A 130 5.40 -5.26 11.83
N VAL A 131 4.98 -4.56 10.77
CA VAL A 131 4.09 -5.11 9.72
C VAL A 131 4.62 -6.44 9.16
N ILE A 132 5.95 -6.58 9.09
CA ILE A 132 6.62 -7.76 8.54
C ILE A 132 6.44 -9.01 9.42
N ASP A 133 6.15 -8.84 10.71
CA ASP A 133 5.95 -9.93 11.66
C ASP A 133 4.67 -10.70 11.34
N ARG A 134 3.71 -10.00 10.72
CA ARG A 134 2.39 -10.50 10.38
C ARG A 134 2.29 -11.05 8.96
N LEU A 135 3.41 -11.13 8.22
CA LEU A 135 3.40 -11.67 6.84
C LEU A 135 2.88 -13.11 6.77
N SER A 136 3.06 -13.88 7.84
CA SER A 136 2.60 -15.28 7.90
C SER A 136 1.15 -15.41 8.39
N ASP A 137 0.50 -14.32 8.80
CA ASP A 137 -0.90 -14.33 9.19
C ASP A 137 -1.75 -14.72 7.97
N TYR A 138 -2.72 -15.61 8.21
CA TYR A 138 -3.72 -15.96 7.22
C TYR A 138 -4.55 -14.71 6.89
N SER A 139 -4.52 -14.27 5.63
CA SER A 139 -5.50 -13.32 5.10
C SER A 139 -6.85 -14.02 5.04
N PHE A 140 -7.81 -13.57 5.84
CA PHE A 140 -9.21 -14.02 5.72
C PHE A 140 -9.89 -13.26 4.56
N ARG A 141 -10.63 -14.03 3.75
CA ARG A 141 -11.74 -13.69 2.81
C ARG A 141 -11.56 -12.68 1.67
N THR A 142 -12.06 -13.10 0.52
CA THR A 142 -12.27 -12.38 -0.76
C THR A 142 -13.07 -11.08 -0.67
N LEU A 143 -13.79 -10.82 0.43
CA LEU A 143 -14.55 -9.58 0.63
C LEU A 143 -13.76 -8.49 1.39
N ASP A 144 -12.72 -8.86 2.16
CA ASP A 144 -11.90 -7.93 2.94
C ASP A 144 -10.85 -7.21 2.08
N ILE A 145 -10.59 -7.72 0.87
CA ILE A 145 -9.60 -7.18 -0.08
C ILE A 145 -9.94 -5.75 -0.53
N TYR A 146 -11.24 -5.39 -0.58
CA TYR A 146 -11.68 -4.07 -1.06
C TYR A 146 -11.56 -2.95 -0.02
N PHE A 147 -11.35 -3.29 1.26
CA PHE A 147 -11.38 -2.33 2.37
C PHE A 147 -10.23 -2.58 3.36
N GLU A 148 -9.08 -2.96 2.83
CA GLU A 148 -7.85 -3.13 3.61
C GLU A 148 -7.36 -1.78 4.11
N ASN A 149 -6.97 -1.70 5.40
CA ASN A 149 -6.20 -0.54 5.85
C ASN A 149 -4.78 -0.55 5.24
N HIS A 150 -4.07 0.56 5.34
CA HIS A 150 -2.75 0.76 4.76
C HIS A 150 -1.73 -0.29 5.21
N ARG A 151 -1.82 -0.82 6.43
CA ARG A 151 -0.91 -1.87 6.92
C ARG A 151 -1.18 -3.21 6.25
N GLU A 152 -2.44 -3.54 6.01
CA GLU A 152 -2.82 -4.74 5.27
C GLU A 152 -2.40 -4.62 3.80
N ALA A 153 -2.58 -3.44 3.20
CA ALA A 153 -2.10 -3.14 1.84
C ALA A 153 -0.57 -3.31 1.74
N LEU A 154 0.19 -2.65 2.63
CA LEU A 154 1.65 -2.79 2.73
C LEU A 154 2.08 -4.26 2.92
N LYS A 155 1.37 -5.01 3.77
CA LYS A 155 1.63 -6.44 3.99
C LYS A 155 1.44 -7.25 2.71
N ASN A 156 0.42 -6.94 1.92
CA ASN A 156 0.17 -7.60 0.65
C ASN A 156 1.23 -7.23 -0.41
N ASP A 157 1.63 -5.97 -0.47
CA ASP A 157 2.75 -5.53 -1.30
C ASP A 157 4.04 -6.25 -0.97
N LEU A 158 4.37 -6.41 0.31
CA LEU A 158 5.55 -7.15 0.77
C LEU A 158 5.54 -8.65 0.38
N LYS A 159 4.38 -9.23 0.09
CA LYS A 159 4.24 -10.62 -0.36
C LYS A 159 4.40 -10.78 -1.87
N LYS A 160 4.37 -9.69 -2.65
CA LYS A 160 4.52 -9.73 -4.11
C LYS A 160 5.88 -10.30 -4.49
N GLU A 161 5.91 -11.12 -5.54
CA GLU A 161 7.17 -11.68 -6.05
C GLU A 161 8.05 -10.60 -6.69
N MET A 162 9.36 -10.81 -6.64
CA MET A 162 10.33 -9.89 -7.24
C MET A 162 10.16 -9.83 -8.76
N LYS A 163 10.06 -8.62 -9.34
CA LYS A 163 9.92 -8.47 -10.80
C LYS A 163 11.16 -9.01 -11.52
N PRO A 164 11.02 -9.90 -12.53
CA PRO A 164 12.16 -10.53 -13.22
C PRO A 164 13.17 -9.55 -13.83
N LEU A 165 12.69 -8.44 -14.40
CA LEU A 165 13.55 -7.41 -15.00
C LEU A 165 14.42 -6.70 -13.96
N LEU A 166 13.89 -6.39 -12.78
CA LEU A 166 14.68 -5.81 -11.68
C LEU A 166 15.73 -6.79 -11.17
N ARG A 167 15.39 -8.09 -11.15
CA ARG A 167 16.34 -9.16 -10.81
C ARG A 167 17.51 -9.22 -11.80
N GLU A 168 17.26 -9.05 -13.09
CA GLU A 168 18.31 -9.03 -14.12
C GLU A 168 19.19 -7.78 -14.00
N MET A 169 18.60 -6.60 -13.84
CA MET A 169 19.32 -5.33 -13.69
C MET A 169 20.25 -5.28 -12.46
N ILE A 170 19.85 -5.92 -11.36
CA ILE A 170 20.67 -6.01 -10.13
C ILE A 170 21.83 -7.00 -10.30
N ASN A 171 21.63 -8.08 -11.06
CA ASN A 171 22.68 -9.09 -11.29
C ASN A 171 23.73 -8.62 -12.30
N GLU A 172 23.36 -7.74 -13.22
CA GLU A 172 24.29 -7.07 -14.12
C GLU A 172 25.07 -5.98 -13.37
N LYS A 173 26.22 -6.37 -12.80
CA LYS A 173 27.19 -5.52 -12.05
C LYS A 173 27.76 -4.29 -12.80
N ASN A 174 27.13 -3.85 -13.89
CA ASN A 174 27.61 -2.78 -14.77
C ASN A 174 26.66 -1.57 -14.87
N THR A 175 25.55 -1.54 -14.12
CA THR A 175 24.75 -0.32 -14.01
C THR A 175 25.23 0.50 -12.82
N GLU A 176 25.36 1.82 -12.98
CA GLU A 176 25.70 2.75 -11.91
C GLU A 176 24.75 2.55 -10.70
N ASN A 177 25.17 1.75 -9.71
CA ASN A 177 24.43 1.29 -8.52
C ASN A 177 23.03 1.92 -8.39
N VAL A 178 22.00 1.30 -8.97
CA VAL A 178 20.70 1.95 -9.20
C VAL A 178 20.09 2.53 -7.92
N LEU A 179 20.35 1.99 -6.72
CA LEU A 179 19.89 2.59 -5.44
C LEU A 179 20.78 2.19 -4.25
N ASP A 180 22.09 2.48 -4.25
CA ASP A 180 23.01 2.18 -3.12
C ASP A 180 22.79 0.79 -2.45
N PHE A 181 22.36 -0.21 -3.23
CA PHE A 181 21.83 -1.48 -2.71
C PHE A 181 22.92 -2.25 -1.96
N GLU A 182 24.18 -2.06 -2.32
CA GLU A 182 25.33 -2.61 -1.60
C GLU A 182 25.35 -2.18 -0.13
N GLN A 183 25.06 -0.91 0.17
CA GLN A 183 25.03 -0.41 1.55
C GLN A 183 23.81 -0.97 2.32
N ILE A 184 22.67 -1.14 1.62
CA ILE A 184 21.50 -1.81 2.21
C ILE A 184 21.82 -3.26 2.51
N ASP A 185 22.47 -3.96 1.58
CA ASP A 185 22.85 -5.36 1.71
C ASP A 185 23.82 -5.57 2.87
N GLU A 186 24.76 -4.64 3.05
CA GLU A 186 25.66 -4.64 4.20
C GLU A 186 24.91 -4.40 5.52
N ALA A 187 24.02 -3.41 5.58
CA ALA A 187 23.27 -3.07 6.80
C ALA A 187 22.25 -4.15 7.19
N VAL A 188 21.51 -4.68 6.22
CA VAL A 188 20.49 -5.73 6.42
C VAL A 188 21.14 -7.09 6.61
N ASN A 189 22.24 -7.36 5.89
CA ASN A 189 22.98 -8.62 5.89
C ASN A 189 22.09 -9.87 5.76
N GLY A 190 21.09 -9.82 4.88
CA GLY A 190 20.14 -10.90 4.70
C GLY A 190 18.96 -10.55 3.81
N ARG A 191 18.02 -11.50 3.76
CA ARG A 191 16.77 -11.35 3.00
C ARG A 191 15.63 -12.09 3.70
N VAL A 192 14.41 -11.65 3.43
CA VAL A 192 13.19 -12.32 3.85
C VAL A 192 12.61 -13.11 2.67
N PHE A 193 12.10 -14.31 2.93
CA PHE A 193 11.39 -15.13 1.95
C PHE A 193 10.42 -16.08 2.66
N TYR A 194 9.45 -16.60 1.91
CA TYR A 194 8.51 -17.60 2.41
C TYR A 194 9.15 -19.00 2.41
N ASP A 195 9.30 -19.59 3.60
CA ASP A 195 9.74 -20.97 3.76
C ASP A 195 8.51 -21.90 3.69
N ARG A 196 8.44 -22.71 2.62
CA ARG A 196 7.31 -23.62 2.37
C ARG A 196 7.23 -24.76 3.39
N GLU A 197 8.36 -25.23 3.90
CA GLU A 197 8.41 -26.31 4.90
C GLU A 197 7.90 -25.80 6.26
N LYS A 198 8.35 -24.60 6.65
CA LYS A 198 7.93 -23.96 7.90
C LYS A 198 6.61 -23.22 7.80
N ARG A 199 6.06 -23.08 6.59
CA ARG A 199 4.83 -22.34 6.24
C ARG A 199 4.81 -20.91 6.78
N LYS A 200 5.95 -20.23 6.76
CA LYS A 200 6.10 -18.87 7.30
C LYS A 200 7.21 -18.09 6.63
N TYR A 201 7.16 -16.77 6.75
CA TYR A 201 8.24 -15.89 6.35
C TYR A 201 9.42 -16.00 7.31
N VAL A 202 10.63 -16.15 6.75
CA VAL A 202 11.87 -16.29 7.51
C VAL A 202 12.94 -15.35 6.97
N TYR A 203 13.86 -14.96 7.85
CA TYR A 203 15.05 -14.20 7.49
C TYR A 203 16.26 -15.12 7.39
N LYS A 204 17.06 -14.95 6.34
CA LYS A 204 18.31 -15.70 6.13
C LYS A 204 19.46 -14.78 5.82
N GLN A 205 20.52 -14.92 6.61
CA GLN A 205 21.80 -14.27 6.38
C GLN A 205 22.61 -15.05 5.33
N PRO A 206 23.46 -14.37 4.54
CA PRO A 206 24.46 -15.03 3.72
C PRO A 206 25.34 -15.95 4.59
N ASN A 207 25.73 -17.10 4.03
CA ASN A 207 26.67 -18.04 4.66
C ASN A 207 26.22 -18.64 6.03
N LYS A 208 24.95 -18.48 6.41
CA LYS A 208 24.34 -19.20 7.54
C LYS A 208 23.43 -20.31 7.02
N SER A 209 23.55 -21.50 7.61
CA SER A 209 22.70 -22.65 7.27
C SER A 209 21.27 -22.44 7.76
N GLU A 210 21.14 -21.95 8.99
CA GLU A 210 19.87 -21.74 9.68
C GLU A 210 19.18 -20.44 9.26
N THR A 211 17.86 -20.42 9.45
CA THR A 211 16.98 -19.28 9.21
C THR A 211 16.40 -18.79 10.53
N LEU A 212 16.22 -17.47 10.67
CA LEU A 212 15.54 -16.86 11.81
C LEU A 212 14.07 -16.61 11.50
N ASN A 213 13.20 -16.69 12.50
CA ASN A 213 11.84 -16.16 12.34
C ASN A 213 11.91 -14.64 12.10
N VAL A 214 11.11 -14.11 11.18
CA VAL A 214 11.13 -12.68 10.84
C VAL A 214 10.77 -11.80 12.04
N GLU A 215 9.87 -12.30 12.91
CA GLU A 215 9.51 -11.71 14.19
C GLU A 215 10.73 -11.40 15.08
N ASN A 216 11.77 -12.25 15.01
CA ASN A 216 12.97 -12.14 15.83
C ASN A 216 14.06 -11.24 15.22
N VAL A 217 13.79 -10.60 14.08
CA VAL A 217 14.70 -9.62 13.46
C VAL A 217 14.60 -8.29 14.20
N SER A 218 15.71 -7.56 14.35
CA SER A 218 15.67 -6.22 14.97
C SER A 218 14.84 -5.24 14.13
N SER A 219 14.07 -4.36 14.76
CA SER A 219 13.20 -3.38 14.10
C SER A 219 13.93 -2.47 13.09
N GLY A 220 15.18 -2.08 13.37
CA GLY A 220 15.97 -1.31 12.40
C GLY A 220 16.27 -2.08 11.11
N VAL A 221 16.59 -3.38 11.22
CA VAL A 221 16.76 -4.26 10.05
C VAL A 221 15.42 -4.51 9.36
N LYS A 222 14.31 -4.65 10.09
CA LYS A 222 12.95 -4.77 9.52
C LYS A 222 12.61 -3.55 8.66
N SER A 223 12.88 -2.34 9.15
CA SER A 223 12.63 -1.08 8.42
C SER A 223 13.36 -1.06 7.07
N LEU A 224 14.64 -1.43 7.06
CA LEU A 224 15.43 -1.53 5.83
C LEU A 224 14.98 -2.67 4.92
N LEU A 225 14.57 -3.81 5.48
CA LEU A 225 14.03 -4.96 4.74
C LEU A 225 12.73 -4.61 4.01
N ILE A 226 11.82 -3.87 4.65
CA ILE A 226 10.55 -3.45 4.06
C ILE A 226 10.83 -2.60 2.82
N LEU A 227 11.60 -1.50 2.98
CA LEU A 227 11.95 -0.62 1.88
C LEU A 227 12.64 -1.39 0.74
N LYS A 228 13.62 -2.22 1.08
CA LYS A 228 14.32 -3.05 0.09
C LYS A 228 13.36 -3.99 -0.65
N THR A 229 12.47 -4.66 0.06
CA THR A 229 11.54 -5.63 -0.55
C THR A 229 10.60 -4.94 -1.53
N LEU A 230 10.02 -3.80 -1.15
CA LEU A 230 9.12 -3.01 -2.00
C LEU A 230 9.81 -2.41 -3.24
N LEU A 231 11.10 -2.07 -3.13
CA LEU A 231 11.89 -1.65 -4.29
C LEU A 231 12.16 -2.81 -5.23
N LEU A 232 12.46 -4.01 -4.69
CA LEU A 232 12.81 -5.19 -5.48
C LEU A 232 11.60 -5.79 -6.20
N ASN A 233 10.44 -5.85 -5.55
CA ASN A 233 9.20 -6.31 -6.19
C ASN A 233 8.56 -5.24 -7.09
N GLY A 234 9.09 -4.02 -7.06
CA GLY A 234 8.63 -2.90 -7.87
C GLY A 234 7.21 -2.43 -7.52
N SER A 235 6.80 -2.65 -6.26
CA SER A 235 5.69 -1.94 -5.61
C SER A 235 5.98 -0.42 -5.60
N ILE A 236 7.21 -0.04 -5.25
CA ILE A 236 7.70 1.34 -5.41
C ILE A 236 8.24 1.54 -6.83
N ASN A 237 7.60 2.42 -7.60
CA ASN A 237 7.99 2.78 -8.96
C ASN A 237 7.76 4.28 -9.25
N LYS A 238 8.03 4.73 -10.48
CA LYS A 238 7.96 6.16 -10.86
C LYS A 238 6.58 6.80 -10.67
N ASP A 239 5.52 5.99 -10.71
CA ASP A 239 4.14 6.43 -10.56
C ASP A 239 3.67 6.24 -9.11
N SER A 240 4.59 6.02 -8.16
CA SER A 240 4.27 5.85 -6.75
C SER A 240 4.44 7.14 -5.93
N LEU A 241 3.58 7.30 -4.92
CA LEU A 241 3.78 8.18 -3.78
C LEU A 241 4.26 7.33 -2.59
N LEU A 242 5.53 7.48 -2.23
CA LEU A 242 6.11 6.84 -1.04
C LEU A 242 5.90 7.74 0.18
N VAL A 243 5.10 7.29 1.14
CA VAL A 243 4.88 7.96 2.42
C VAL A 243 5.69 7.25 3.49
N LEU A 244 6.57 7.99 4.17
CA LEU A 244 7.44 7.48 5.22
C LEU A 244 7.12 8.20 6.53
N ASP A 245 6.52 7.50 7.49
CA ASP A 245 6.22 8.05 8.81
C ASP A 245 7.27 7.64 9.84
N GLU A 246 7.93 8.65 10.40
CA GLU A 246 9.02 8.55 11.36
C GLU A 246 10.04 7.42 11.06
N PRO A 247 10.55 7.32 9.82
CA PRO A 247 11.37 6.19 9.39
C PRO A 247 12.68 6.03 10.20
N GLU A 248 13.09 7.06 10.94
CA GLU A 248 14.29 7.07 11.75
C GLU A 248 14.18 6.41 13.14
N VAL A 249 12.97 6.23 13.68
CA VAL A 249 12.74 5.92 15.12
C VAL A 249 13.44 4.64 15.57
N HIS A 250 13.49 3.64 14.69
CA HIS A 250 14.09 2.34 14.99
C HIS A 250 15.51 2.15 14.44
N LEU A 251 16.09 3.20 13.83
CA LEU A 251 17.37 3.11 13.14
C LEU A 251 18.53 3.60 14.03
N HIS A 252 19.64 2.87 13.98
CA HIS A 252 20.93 3.35 14.48
C HIS A 252 21.32 4.65 13.74
N PRO A 253 22.03 5.62 14.36
CA PRO A 253 22.38 6.89 13.70
C PRO A 253 23.07 6.74 12.33
N GLU A 254 23.94 5.75 12.17
CA GLU A 254 24.57 5.44 10.88
C GLU A 254 23.55 5.00 9.82
N TRP A 255 22.52 4.26 10.23
CA TRP A 255 21.44 3.82 9.36
C TRP A 255 20.43 4.93 9.07
N GLN A 256 20.24 5.90 9.95
CA GLN A 256 19.46 7.10 9.63
C GLN A 256 20.08 7.88 8.46
N LEU A 257 21.42 8.00 8.45
CA LEU A 257 22.16 8.60 7.33
C LEU A 257 22.05 7.74 6.06
N LEU A 258 22.14 6.41 6.19
CA LEU A 258 21.92 5.49 5.07
C LEU A 258 20.51 5.67 4.50
N PHE A 259 19.48 5.61 5.34
CA PHE A 259 18.08 5.74 4.93
C PHE A 259 17.81 7.09 4.27
N SER A 260 18.37 8.19 4.81
CA SER A 260 18.32 9.51 4.18
C SER A 260 18.92 9.49 2.76
N ARG A 261 20.06 8.82 2.56
CA ARG A 261 20.65 8.64 1.22
C ARG A 261 19.74 7.84 0.30
N LEU A 262 19.11 6.78 0.81
CA LEU A 262 18.17 5.96 0.03
C LEU A 262 16.98 6.78 -0.44
N VAL A 263 16.34 7.55 0.44
CA VAL A 263 15.22 8.44 0.09
C VAL A 263 15.60 9.34 -1.07
N ILE A 264 16.76 9.99 -0.98
CA ILE A 264 17.29 10.87 -2.03
C ILE A 264 17.57 10.10 -3.33
N SER A 265 18.19 8.92 -3.23
CA SER A 265 18.52 8.08 -4.39
C SER A 265 17.26 7.57 -5.10
N ILE A 266 16.24 7.14 -4.34
CA ILE A 266 14.92 6.70 -4.85
C ILE A 266 14.28 7.84 -5.63
N GLN A 267 14.16 9.02 -5.02
CA GLN A 267 13.57 10.19 -5.66
C GLN A 267 14.32 10.55 -6.95
N LYS A 268 15.66 10.61 -6.90
CA LYS A 268 16.47 11.06 -8.03
C LYS A 268 16.44 10.11 -9.21
N LYS A 269 16.47 8.80 -8.95
CA LYS A 269 16.69 7.79 -9.97
C LYS A 269 15.40 7.17 -10.48
N LEU A 270 14.40 7.03 -9.62
CA LEU A 270 13.09 6.50 -9.99
C LEU A 270 12.06 7.60 -10.27
N GLY A 271 12.29 8.84 -9.83
CA GLY A 271 11.32 9.93 -9.99
C GLY A 271 10.12 9.83 -9.05
N VAL A 272 10.16 8.91 -8.09
CA VAL A 272 9.11 8.68 -7.07
C VAL A 272 8.84 9.97 -6.29
N LYS A 273 7.56 10.29 -6.07
CA LYS A 273 7.16 11.35 -5.13
C LYS A 273 7.29 10.81 -3.71
N ILE A 274 7.94 11.55 -2.82
CA ILE A 274 8.15 11.11 -1.44
C ILE A 274 7.60 12.16 -0.47
N LEU A 275 6.77 11.70 0.46
CA LEU A 275 6.30 12.46 1.63
C LEU A 275 6.96 11.86 2.88
N VAL A 276 7.61 12.70 3.69
CA VAL A 276 8.29 12.26 4.91
C VAL A 276 7.78 13.03 6.11
N THR A 277 7.32 12.31 7.14
CA THR A 277 7.10 12.87 8.48
C THR A 277 8.21 12.43 9.40
N THR A 278 8.77 13.38 10.16
CA THR A 278 9.89 13.12 11.07
C THR A 278 9.90 14.13 12.21
N HIS A 279 10.29 13.67 13.40
CA HIS A 279 10.61 14.53 14.53
C HIS A 279 12.13 14.67 14.76
N SER A 280 12.94 13.99 13.96
CA SER A 280 14.40 14.02 14.07
C SER A 280 15.02 15.17 13.28
N PRO A 281 15.61 16.18 13.98
CA PRO A 281 16.36 17.23 13.30
C PRO A 281 17.59 16.69 12.57
N TYR A 282 18.16 15.55 13.02
CA TYR A 282 19.29 14.92 12.35
C TYR A 282 18.89 14.32 11.00
N PHE A 283 17.74 13.64 10.95
CA PHE A 283 17.23 13.04 9.72
C PHE A 283 16.83 14.11 8.70
N LEU A 284 16.08 15.13 9.15
CA LEU A 284 15.72 16.27 8.31
C LEU A 284 16.94 16.99 7.73
N ASN A 285 17.94 17.30 8.58
CA ASN A 285 19.16 17.96 8.14
C ASN A 285 19.97 17.09 7.15
N ALA A 286 20.00 15.77 7.36
CA ALA A 286 20.64 14.85 6.41
C ALA A 286 19.96 14.90 5.04
N ILE A 287 18.62 14.83 4.98
CA ILE A 287 17.85 14.97 3.74
C ILE A 287 18.13 16.32 3.07
N GLU A 288 18.10 17.43 3.80
CA GLU A 288 18.35 18.76 3.24
C GLU A 288 19.75 18.89 2.62
N ILE A 289 20.79 18.45 3.34
CA ILE A 289 22.18 18.53 2.87
C ILE A 289 22.37 17.65 1.63
N LEU A 290 21.85 16.42 1.67
CA LEU A 290 21.96 15.48 0.56
C LEU A 290 21.19 15.97 -0.67
N SER A 291 19.97 16.49 -0.49
CA SER A 291 19.16 17.10 -1.54
C SER A 291 19.90 18.26 -2.22
N LYS A 292 20.46 19.21 -1.43
CA LYS A 292 21.24 20.33 -1.94
C LYS A 292 22.47 19.86 -2.73
N LYS A 293 23.21 18.88 -2.18
CA LYS A 293 24.38 18.28 -2.85
C LYS A 293 24.02 17.63 -4.18
N MET A 294 22.82 17.05 -4.28
CA MET A 294 22.33 16.38 -5.48
C MET A 294 21.50 17.27 -6.42
N LYS A 295 21.33 18.57 -6.11
CA LYS A 295 20.53 19.56 -6.84
C LYS A 295 19.03 19.22 -6.96
N LEU A 296 18.45 18.58 -5.95
CA LEU A 296 17.05 18.12 -5.94
C LEU A 296 16.14 19.12 -5.19
N ILE A 297 15.95 20.32 -5.73
CA ILE A 297 15.36 21.42 -4.94
C ILE A 297 13.80 21.42 -4.93
N GLN A 298 13.10 20.53 -5.65
CA GLN A 298 11.66 20.72 -5.90
C GLN A 298 10.67 19.60 -5.53
N ASN A 299 11.09 18.39 -5.14
CA ASN A 299 10.18 17.22 -5.14
C ASN A 299 10.19 16.37 -3.85
N ILE A 300 10.65 16.90 -2.71
CA ILE A 300 10.52 16.25 -1.40
C ILE A 300 9.70 17.21 -0.55
N ILE A 301 8.54 16.75 -0.09
CA ILE A 301 7.56 17.52 0.69
C ILE A 301 7.58 16.98 2.11
#